data_AF-A0A975DKX8-F1
#
_entry.id   AF-A0A975DKX8-F1
#
_cell.length_a   1.000
_cell.length_b   1.000
_cell.length_c   1.000
_cell.angle_alpha   90.00
_cell.angle_beta   90.00
_cell.angle_gamma   90.00
#
_symmetry.space_group_name_H-M   'P 1'
#
loop_
_entity.id
_entity.type
_entity.pdbx_description
1 polymer ?
#
loop_
_entity_poly.entity_id
_entity_poly.type
_entity_poly.pdbx_seq_one_letter_code
_entity_poly.pdbx_strand_id
1 'polypeptide(L)'
;MVTRTISTPILAALIMSVSVNAESVTKTSFDEFKLKQKAQYAQFKTDYLAKYDAFKAQLIEKWGVPEVSSKDTFVHYSADGNAKLVVDFEKDAIEISIINDEIKALTEQEIKALLTQSLNRSPSQLAELEFSLEAPKIQTESLVEDSTLSKIGIESIVQLQTMASTAQEIAPSQYQSNVIERTNKRIDNQLEELANLASQKPLSDEQKQLKESIVEDKKQLSMQREKLLTTNTKTYQINRNRSRLERSAPFWADIQKNASEHGIEVNLVLAVTETESHFNPLAKSSIPAFGLMQIVPATAGADVNKFTLKKNGFPDAQTLYESEQNLFLRRSLLKPTHSTLFKWHRKSN
;
A
#
# COMPACT_ATOMS: atom_id res chain seq x y z
N MET A 1 60.02 -83.18 -15.71
CA MET A 1 61.04 -82.16 -15.39
C MET A 1 60.38 -81.07 -14.55
N VAL A 2 60.84 -80.95 -13.29
CA VAL A 2 60.98 -79.72 -12.46
C VAL A 2 59.72 -78.85 -12.18
N THR A 3 59.22 -78.97 -10.93
CA THR A 3 58.83 -77.95 -9.91
C THR A 3 58.94 -76.44 -10.27
N ARG A 4 58.21 -75.43 -9.75
CA ARG A 4 57.63 -75.16 -8.41
C ARG A 4 56.93 -73.76 -8.40
N THR A 5 55.99 -73.57 -7.46
CA THR A 5 55.66 -72.35 -6.64
C THR A 5 54.87 -71.12 -7.14
N ILE A 6 54.09 -70.63 -6.16
CA ILE A 6 53.01 -69.63 -6.09
C ILE A 6 53.53 -68.19 -5.92
N SER A 7 52.79 -67.18 -6.41
CA SER A 7 52.60 -65.89 -5.69
C SER A 7 51.45 -65.09 -6.32
N THR A 8 50.50 -64.63 -5.49
CA THR A 8 49.43 -63.68 -5.84
C THR A 8 49.95 -62.24 -5.80
N PRO A 9 49.33 -61.32 -6.56
CA PRO A 9 49.30 -59.92 -6.16
C PRO A 9 47.87 -59.41 -5.92
N ILE A 10 47.77 -58.64 -4.84
CA ILE A 10 46.64 -57.80 -4.41
C ILE A 10 46.54 -56.61 -5.37
N LEU A 11 45.35 -56.29 -5.88
CA LEU A 11 45.10 -55.04 -6.59
C LEU A 11 44.18 -54.14 -5.73
N ALA A 12 44.77 -53.09 -5.17
CA ALA A 12 44.07 -52.04 -4.45
C ALA A 12 43.40 -51.07 -5.45
N ALA A 13 42.09 -50.89 -5.36
CA ALA A 13 41.38 -49.84 -6.08
C ALA A 13 41.33 -48.57 -5.22
N LEU A 14 41.94 -47.51 -5.72
CA LEU A 14 42.00 -46.18 -5.14
C LEU A 14 40.62 -45.49 -5.26
N ILE A 15 39.90 -45.33 -4.16
CA ILE A 15 38.70 -44.49 -4.09
C ILE A 15 39.17 -43.03 -3.95
N MET A 16 39.17 -42.27 -5.05
CA MET A 16 39.26 -40.81 -4.99
C MET A 16 37.95 -40.25 -4.42
N SER A 17 37.93 -39.97 -3.12
CA SER A 17 36.89 -39.14 -2.52
C SER A 17 37.09 -37.69 -2.97
N VAL A 18 36.29 -37.24 -3.93
CA VAL A 18 36.11 -35.81 -4.21
C VAL A 18 35.18 -35.26 -3.13
N SER A 19 35.76 -34.72 -2.06
CA SER A 19 35.02 -33.90 -1.09
C SER A 19 34.65 -32.57 -1.75
N VAL A 20 33.46 -32.50 -2.35
CA VAL A 20 32.87 -31.22 -2.76
C VAL A 20 32.43 -30.47 -1.51
N ASN A 21 33.09 -29.36 -1.20
CA ASN A 21 32.76 -28.47 -0.09
C ASN A 21 31.36 -27.88 -0.27
N ALA A 22 30.36 -28.48 0.40
CA ALA A 22 28.96 -28.03 0.44
C ALA A 22 28.76 -26.59 0.94
N GLU A 23 29.72 -26.02 1.67
CA GLU A 23 29.67 -24.63 2.17
C GLU A 23 29.90 -23.56 1.10
N SER A 24 30.56 -23.91 -0.02
CA SER A 24 30.87 -22.95 -1.09
C SER A 24 29.71 -22.81 -2.08
N VAL A 25 29.08 -23.92 -2.45
CA VAL A 25 27.94 -23.99 -3.39
C VAL A 25 26.65 -23.38 -2.79
N THR A 26 26.49 -23.44 -1.47
CA THR A 26 25.34 -22.87 -0.75
C THR A 26 25.40 -21.36 -0.58
N LYS A 27 26.60 -20.76 -0.49
CA LYS A 27 26.78 -19.30 -0.47
C LYS A 27 26.51 -18.67 -1.83
N THR A 28 27.03 -19.27 -2.90
CA THR A 28 26.83 -18.75 -4.27
C THR A 28 25.36 -18.75 -4.68
N SER A 29 24.62 -19.84 -4.40
CA SER A 29 23.17 -19.90 -4.70
C SER A 29 22.34 -18.93 -3.87
N PHE A 30 22.74 -18.64 -2.63
CA PHE A 30 22.05 -17.70 -1.75
C PHE A 30 22.29 -16.24 -2.13
N ASP A 31 23.52 -15.89 -2.53
CA ASP A 31 23.84 -14.55 -3.00
C ASP A 31 23.21 -14.27 -4.37
N GLU A 32 23.19 -15.25 -5.28
CA GLU A 32 22.42 -15.18 -6.54
C GLU A 32 20.92 -15.00 -6.28
N PHE A 33 20.36 -15.74 -5.31
CA PHE A 33 18.97 -15.60 -4.92
C PHE A 33 18.65 -14.20 -4.38
N LYS A 34 19.50 -13.65 -3.49
CA LYS A 34 19.35 -12.27 -2.99
C LYS A 34 19.40 -11.25 -4.11
N LEU A 35 20.34 -11.42 -5.05
CA LEU A 35 20.47 -10.53 -6.21
C LEU A 35 19.21 -10.58 -7.07
N LYS A 36 18.67 -11.76 -7.34
CA LYS A 36 17.42 -11.94 -8.08
C LYS A 36 16.23 -11.25 -7.39
N GLN A 37 16.08 -11.43 -6.07
CA GLN A 37 15.01 -10.78 -5.31
C GLN A 37 15.13 -9.26 -5.31
N LYS A 38 16.35 -8.73 -5.13
CA LYS A 38 16.61 -7.30 -5.18
C LYS A 38 16.30 -6.72 -6.57
N ALA A 39 16.68 -7.43 -7.63
CA ALA A 39 16.39 -7.03 -9.01
C ALA A 39 14.88 -7.02 -9.29
N GLN A 40 14.14 -8.05 -8.86
CA GLN A 40 12.68 -8.10 -9.01
C GLN A 40 11.97 -6.94 -8.31
N TYR A 41 12.39 -6.61 -7.08
CA TYR A 41 11.80 -5.48 -6.36
C TYR A 41 12.17 -4.12 -6.98
N ALA A 42 13.41 -3.95 -7.45
CA ALA A 42 13.83 -2.75 -8.16
C ALA A 42 13.01 -2.54 -9.45
N GLN A 43 12.75 -3.63 -10.20
CA GLN A 43 11.88 -3.58 -11.37
C GLN A 43 10.44 -3.21 -10.99
N PHE A 44 9.86 -3.88 -9.98
CA PHE A 44 8.53 -3.57 -9.49
C PHE A 44 8.38 -2.09 -9.11
N LYS A 45 9.34 -1.54 -8.36
CA LYS A 45 9.34 -0.14 -7.95
C LYS A 45 9.43 0.80 -9.15
N THR A 46 10.28 0.48 -10.13
CA THR A 46 10.44 1.26 -11.36
C THR A 46 9.12 1.29 -12.15
N ASP A 47 8.53 0.12 -12.40
CA ASP A 47 7.26 0.00 -13.12
C ASP A 47 6.12 0.72 -12.39
N TYR A 48 6.08 0.61 -11.06
CA TYR A 48 5.11 1.27 -10.22
C TYR A 48 5.21 2.79 -10.29
N LEU A 49 6.42 3.35 -10.14
CA LEU A 49 6.63 4.79 -10.21
C LEU A 49 6.33 5.34 -11.62
N ALA A 50 6.67 4.59 -12.68
CA ALA A 50 6.32 4.98 -14.04
C ALA A 50 4.81 5.02 -14.28
N LYS A 51 4.06 4.01 -13.81
CA LYS A 51 2.58 4.01 -13.86
C LYS A 51 1.99 5.16 -13.06
N TYR A 52 2.55 5.44 -11.89
CA TYR A 52 2.12 6.53 -11.01
C TYR A 52 2.30 7.90 -11.68
N ASP A 53 3.47 8.17 -12.27
CA ASP A 53 3.74 9.43 -12.95
C ASP A 53 2.89 9.59 -14.23
N ALA A 54 2.73 8.51 -15.01
CA ALA A 54 1.85 8.50 -16.17
C ALA A 54 0.39 8.80 -15.80
N PHE A 55 -0.09 8.20 -14.70
CA PHE A 55 -1.45 8.43 -14.22
C PHE A 55 -1.66 9.88 -13.76
N LYS A 56 -0.72 10.45 -12.97
CA LYS A 56 -0.78 11.89 -12.61
C LYS A 56 -0.81 12.79 -13.84
N ALA A 57 -0.01 12.49 -14.87
CA ALA A 57 0.05 13.27 -16.09
C ALA A 57 -1.27 13.25 -16.88
N GLN A 58 -2.04 12.15 -16.83
CA GLN A 58 -3.37 12.10 -17.45
C GLN A 58 -4.39 12.97 -16.71
N LEU A 59 -4.26 13.07 -15.39
CA LEU A 59 -5.22 13.78 -14.53
C LEU A 59 -4.98 15.29 -14.48
N ILE A 60 -3.71 15.73 -14.63
CA ILE A 60 -3.30 17.13 -14.49
C ILE A 60 -4.00 18.07 -15.48
N GLU A 61 -4.23 17.59 -16.70
CA GLU A 61 -4.88 18.35 -17.77
C GLU A 61 -6.31 18.69 -17.38
N LYS A 62 -7.03 17.70 -16.83
CA LYS A 62 -8.46 17.79 -16.50
C LYS A 62 -8.72 18.40 -15.13
N TRP A 63 -8.00 17.95 -14.11
CA TRP A 63 -8.25 18.31 -12.71
C TRP A 63 -7.39 19.48 -12.22
N GLY A 64 -6.39 19.91 -12.99
CA GLY A 64 -5.37 20.83 -12.50
C GLY A 64 -4.45 20.07 -11.57
N VAL A 65 -4.74 20.02 -10.27
CA VAL A 65 -3.92 19.29 -9.31
C VAL A 65 -4.35 17.82 -9.25
N PRO A 66 -3.49 16.85 -9.64
CA PRO A 66 -3.84 15.44 -9.61
C PRO A 66 -3.75 14.91 -8.17
N GLU A 67 -4.86 14.34 -7.69
CA GLU A 67 -4.88 13.62 -6.42
C GLU A 67 -4.74 12.12 -6.68
N VAL A 68 -4.02 11.45 -5.79
CA VAL A 68 -3.68 10.03 -5.87
C VAL A 68 -3.66 9.46 -4.45
N SER A 69 -3.96 8.17 -4.29
CA SER A 69 -4.02 7.56 -2.96
C SER A 69 -2.67 7.61 -2.25
N SER A 70 -2.75 7.66 -0.92
CA SER A 70 -1.64 7.72 0.01
C SER A 70 -1.91 6.84 1.23
N LYS A 71 -1.12 6.98 2.30
CA LYS A 71 -1.37 6.24 3.55
C LYS A 71 -2.70 6.63 4.20
N ASP A 72 -3.10 7.89 4.08
CA ASP A 72 -4.27 8.44 4.78
C ASP A 72 -5.46 8.71 3.84
N THR A 73 -5.26 8.55 2.53
CA THR A 73 -6.28 8.88 1.53
C THR A 73 -6.41 7.78 0.50
N PHE A 74 -7.64 7.45 0.12
CA PHE A 74 -7.93 6.67 -1.07
C PHE A 74 -8.54 7.58 -2.14
N VAL A 75 -8.07 7.46 -3.39
CA VAL A 75 -8.59 8.23 -4.51
C VAL A 75 -8.98 7.28 -5.63
N HIS A 76 -10.20 7.42 -6.12
CA HIS A 76 -10.71 6.69 -7.27
C HIS A 76 -11.30 7.66 -8.29
N TYR A 77 -10.97 7.47 -9.55
CA TYR A 77 -11.55 8.22 -10.67
C TYR A 77 -12.54 7.34 -11.42
N SER A 78 -13.63 7.92 -11.90
CA SER A 78 -14.54 7.24 -12.83
C SER A 78 -13.83 6.90 -14.14
N ALA A 79 -14.43 6.01 -14.92
CA ALA A 79 -13.80 5.50 -16.13
C ALA A 79 -13.59 6.56 -17.22
N ASP A 80 -14.46 7.57 -17.26
CA ASP A 80 -14.33 8.74 -18.12
C ASP A 80 -13.46 9.85 -17.49
N GLY A 81 -12.96 9.63 -16.27
CA GLY A 81 -12.21 10.60 -15.47
C GLY A 81 -12.98 11.85 -15.10
N ASN A 82 -14.31 11.90 -15.30
CA ASN A 82 -15.14 13.07 -15.01
C ASN A 82 -15.56 13.14 -13.54
N ALA A 83 -15.54 12.03 -12.81
CA ALA A 83 -15.82 11.99 -11.39
C ALA A 83 -14.58 11.51 -10.63
N LYS A 84 -14.43 12.01 -9.41
CA LYS A 84 -13.39 11.65 -8.47
C LYS A 84 -14.02 11.44 -7.11
N LEU A 85 -13.69 10.32 -6.48
CA LEU A 85 -14.03 10.02 -5.09
C LEU A 85 -12.73 10.01 -4.28
N VAL A 86 -12.74 10.74 -3.17
CA VAL A 86 -11.65 10.76 -2.19
C VAL A 86 -12.21 10.30 -0.85
N VAL A 87 -11.61 9.28 -0.25
CA VAL A 87 -11.84 8.92 1.15
C VAL A 87 -10.65 9.41 1.95
N ASP A 88 -10.88 10.38 2.83
CA ASP A 88 -9.90 10.90 3.78
C ASP A 88 -10.08 10.16 5.11
N PHE A 89 -9.17 9.24 5.41
CA PHE A 89 -9.27 8.38 6.59
C PHE A 89 -8.87 9.11 7.88
N GLU A 90 -8.01 10.12 7.79
CA GLU A 90 -7.62 10.94 8.94
C GLU A 90 -8.79 11.81 9.41
N LYS A 91 -9.41 12.54 8.47
CA LYS A 91 -10.56 13.43 8.73
C LYS A 91 -11.89 12.69 8.80
N ASP A 92 -11.90 11.41 8.44
CA ASP A 92 -13.10 10.58 8.30
C ASP A 92 -14.20 11.26 7.44
N ALA A 93 -13.79 11.65 6.23
CA ALA A 93 -14.64 12.32 5.27
C ALA A 93 -14.56 11.65 3.90
N ILE A 94 -15.66 11.71 3.15
CA ILE A 94 -15.70 11.30 1.74
C ILE A 94 -16.04 12.53 0.91
N GLU A 95 -15.22 12.81 -0.09
CA GLU A 95 -15.42 13.90 -1.04
C GLU A 95 -15.67 13.31 -2.43
N ILE A 96 -16.72 13.78 -3.10
CA ILE A 96 -17.10 13.37 -4.44
C ILE A 96 -17.14 14.61 -5.31
N SER A 97 -16.26 14.67 -6.29
CA SER A 97 -16.15 15.78 -7.24
C SER A 97 -16.51 15.33 -8.63
N ILE A 98 -17.20 16.18 -9.38
CA ILE A 98 -17.48 16.00 -10.80
C ILE A 98 -17.01 17.20 -11.62
N ILE A 99 -16.53 16.94 -12.83
CA ILE A 99 -16.22 17.91 -13.88
C ILE A 99 -17.06 17.56 -15.09
N ASN A 100 -17.88 18.50 -15.57
CA ASN A 100 -18.59 18.39 -16.85
C ASN A 100 -18.96 19.79 -17.39
N ASP A 101 -19.36 19.84 -18.67
CA ASP A 101 -19.73 21.08 -19.34
C ASP A 101 -21.09 21.62 -18.83
N GLU A 102 -22.04 20.73 -18.55
CA GLU A 102 -23.33 21.05 -17.94
C GLU A 102 -23.37 20.58 -16.48
N ILE A 103 -22.91 21.42 -15.54
CA ILE A 103 -22.89 21.05 -14.12
C ILE A 103 -24.29 20.95 -13.50
N LYS A 104 -24.87 19.77 -13.62
CA LYS A 104 -26.03 19.34 -12.84
C LYS A 104 -25.59 18.95 -11.43
N ALA A 105 -26.40 19.34 -10.45
CA ALA A 105 -26.19 18.86 -9.08
C ALA A 105 -26.37 17.34 -9.06
N LEU A 106 -25.51 16.64 -8.33
CA LEU A 106 -25.66 15.20 -8.17
C LEU A 106 -26.87 14.91 -7.28
N THR A 107 -27.67 13.94 -7.69
CA THR A 107 -28.73 13.35 -6.88
C THR A 107 -28.13 12.38 -5.85
N GLU A 108 -28.88 12.09 -4.79
CA GLU A 108 -28.50 11.06 -3.81
C GLU A 108 -28.26 9.69 -4.46
N GLN A 109 -29.01 9.37 -5.51
CA GLN A 109 -28.86 8.12 -6.26
C GLN A 109 -27.54 8.07 -7.04
N GLU A 110 -27.14 9.17 -7.66
CA GLU A 110 -25.85 9.27 -8.36
C GLU A 110 -24.67 9.22 -7.39
N ILE A 111 -24.80 9.86 -6.23
CA ILE A 111 -23.80 9.78 -5.13
C ILE A 111 -23.65 8.33 -4.66
N LYS A 112 -24.76 7.65 -4.37
CA LYS A 112 -24.79 6.23 -3.99
C LYS A 112 -24.15 5.35 -5.08
N ALA A 113 -24.44 5.61 -6.35
CA ALA A 113 -23.87 4.87 -7.47
C ALA A 113 -22.34 5.04 -7.54
N LEU A 114 -21.83 6.27 -7.41
CA LEU A 114 -20.38 6.57 -7.40
C LEU A 114 -19.66 5.91 -6.23
N LEU A 115 -20.26 5.95 -5.03
CA LEU A 115 -19.74 5.24 -3.85
C LEU A 115 -19.67 3.73 -4.10
N THR A 116 -20.73 3.15 -4.64
CA THR A 116 -20.81 1.71 -4.94
C THR A 116 -19.76 1.31 -5.98
N GLN A 117 -19.67 2.06 -7.09
CA GLN A 117 -18.71 1.82 -8.16
C GLN A 117 -17.27 1.87 -7.65
N SER A 118 -16.97 2.81 -6.76
CA SER A 118 -15.61 3.07 -6.28
C SER A 118 -15.18 2.15 -5.13
N LEU A 119 -16.12 1.64 -4.31
CA LEU A 119 -15.79 1.01 -3.03
C LEU A 119 -16.39 -0.40 -2.82
N ASN A 120 -17.34 -0.86 -3.64
CA ASN A 120 -18.00 -2.16 -3.45
C ASN A 120 -17.16 -3.37 -3.93
N ARG A 121 -15.88 -3.42 -3.55
CA ARG A 121 -14.90 -4.48 -3.86
C ARG A 121 -13.88 -4.61 -2.76
N SER A 122 -13.21 -5.75 -2.66
CA SER A 122 -12.16 -5.91 -1.66
C SER A 122 -11.02 -4.89 -1.86
N PRO A 123 -10.31 -4.52 -0.78
CA PRO A 123 -9.15 -3.63 -0.90
C PRO A 123 -8.11 -4.11 -1.93
N SER A 124 -7.84 -5.42 -1.97
CA SER A 124 -6.90 -6.02 -2.92
C SER A 124 -7.33 -5.81 -4.38
N GLN A 125 -8.62 -5.98 -4.70
CA GLN A 125 -9.16 -5.76 -6.05
C GLN A 125 -9.11 -4.29 -6.46
N LEU A 126 -9.37 -3.35 -5.54
CA LEU A 126 -9.29 -1.92 -5.85
C LEU A 126 -7.85 -1.46 -6.10
N ALA A 127 -6.87 -2.02 -5.39
CA ALA A 127 -5.47 -1.69 -5.58
C ALA A 127 -4.95 -2.06 -6.99
N GLU A 128 -5.48 -3.14 -7.60
CA GLU A 128 -5.14 -3.51 -8.98
C GLU A 128 -5.62 -2.48 -10.02
N LEU A 129 -6.71 -1.77 -9.71
CA LEU A 129 -7.36 -0.84 -10.61
C LEU A 129 -6.86 0.59 -10.46
N GLU A 130 -5.96 0.85 -9.52
CA GLU A 130 -5.63 2.20 -9.08
C GLU A 130 -5.00 3.09 -10.18
N PHE A 131 -4.26 2.50 -11.10
CA PHE A 131 -3.68 3.21 -12.26
C PHE A 131 -4.50 3.01 -13.53
N SER A 132 -5.77 2.68 -13.38
CA SER A 132 -6.69 2.40 -14.47
C SER A 132 -7.88 3.34 -14.41
N LEU A 133 -8.24 3.90 -15.56
CA LEU A 133 -9.54 4.55 -15.77
C LEU A 133 -10.56 3.54 -16.31
N GLU A 134 -10.41 2.25 -16.01
CA GLU A 134 -11.41 1.26 -16.43
C GLU A 134 -12.59 1.23 -15.47
N ALA A 135 -13.81 1.21 -16.04
CA ALA A 135 -15.00 0.93 -15.27
C ALA A 135 -14.88 -0.50 -14.75
N PRO A 136 -14.93 -0.70 -13.43
CA PRO A 136 -14.74 -2.03 -12.91
C PRO A 136 -15.95 -2.91 -13.24
N LYS A 137 -15.68 -4.13 -13.75
CA LYS A 137 -16.64 -5.02 -14.43
C LYS A 137 -17.74 -5.64 -13.56
N ILE A 138 -17.84 -5.26 -12.29
CA ILE A 138 -18.82 -5.84 -11.35
C ILE A 138 -19.85 -4.77 -10.98
N GLN A 139 -21.05 -4.93 -11.52
CA GLN A 139 -22.28 -4.23 -11.15
C GLN A 139 -23.21 -5.25 -10.49
N THR A 140 -23.03 -5.51 -9.20
CA THR A 140 -24.07 -6.17 -8.42
C THR A 140 -24.78 -5.09 -7.60
N GLU A 141 -26.11 -5.10 -7.61
CA GLU A 141 -26.89 -4.24 -6.69
C GLU A 141 -26.66 -4.61 -5.21
N SER A 142 -26.18 -5.84 -4.95
CA SER A 142 -25.79 -6.28 -3.62
C SER A 142 -24.41 -5.77 -3.22
N LEU A 143 -24.26 -5.47 -1.93
CA LEU A 143 -22.96 -5.25 -1.32
C LEU A 143 -22.18 -6.56 -1.24
N VAL A 144 -20.88 -6.49 -1.52
CA VAL A 144 -19.94 -7.59 -1.31
C VAL A 144 -19.53 -7.58 0.17
N GLU A 145 -19.57 -8.74 0.82
CA GLU A 145 -19.33 -8.88 2.27
C GLU A 145 -17.95 -8.34 2.70
N ASP A 146 -16.90 -8.68 1.97
CA ASP A 146 -15.52 -8.22 2.22
C ASP A 146 -15.15 -6.96 1.41
N SER A 147 -16.14 -6.12 1.09
CA SER A 147 -15.91 -4.89 0.32
C SER A 147 -15.17 -3.81 1.11
N THR A 148 -14.57 -2.87 0.40
CA THR A 148 -14.00 -1.65 0.98
C THR A 148 -15.10 -0.84 1.66
N LEU A 149 -16.34 -0.87 1.16
CA LEU A 149 -17.51 -0.34 1.87
C LEU A 149 -17.63 -0.93 3.28
N SER A 150 -17.58 -2.26 3.44
CA SER A 150 -17.63 -2.88 4.76
C SER A 150 -16.39 -2.56 5.60
N LYS A 151 -15.19 -2.48 4.98
CA LYS A 151 -13.96 -2.04 5.66
C LYS A 151 -13.98 -0.58 6.11
N ILE A 152 -14.85 0.24 5.53
CA ILE A 152 -15.12 1.59 6.04
C ILE A 152 -16.41 1.63 6.86
N GLY A 153 -16.97 0.52 7.31
CA GLY A 153 -18.13 0.46 8.22
C GLY A 153 -19.48 0.72 7.55
N ILE A 154 -19.62 0.38 6.26
CA ILE A 154 -20.88 0.41 5.51
C ILE A 154 -21.21 -1.03 5.10
N GLU A 155 -22.10 -1.65 5.85
CA GLU A 155 -22.40 -3.08 5.76
C GLU A 155 -23.74 -3.38 5.09
N SER A 156 -24.57 -2.35 4.84
CA SER A 156 -25.88 -2.51 4.19
C SER A 156 -26.19 -1.41 3.19
N ILE A 157 -27.05 -1.73 2.22
CA ILE A 157 -27.54 -0.78 1.22
C ILE A 157 -28.26 0.41 1.89
N VAL A 158 -28.95 0.15 3.01
CA VAL A 158 -29.63 1.19 3.79
C VAL A 158 -28.62 2.16 4.40
N GLN A 159 -27.55 1.66 5.03
CA GLN A 159 -26.48 2.53 5.55
C GLN A 159 -25.81 3.33 4.44
N LEU A 160 -25.55 2.71 3.29
CA LEU A 160 -24.98 3.40 2.13
C LEU A 160 -25.90 4.53 1.63
N GLN A 161 -27.21 4.27 1.57
CA GLN A 161 -28.19 5.27 1.15
C GLN A 161 -28.31 6.41 2.16
N THR A 162 -28.38 6.11 3.45
CA THR A 162 -28.36 7.12 4.52
C THR A 162 -27.08 7.96 4.44
N MET A 163 -25.93 7.36 4.17
CA MET A 163 -24.68 8.10 4.01
C MET A 163 -24.69 8.99 2.76
N ALA A 164 -25.24 8.50 1.64
CA ALA A 164 -25.36 9.31 0.43
C ALA A 164 -26.27 10.54 0.65
N SER A 165 -27.34 10.41 1.45
CA SER A 165 -28.24 11.52 1.76
C SER A 165 -27.67 12.55 2.74
N THR A 166 -26.53 12.29 3.38
CA THR A 166 -25.84 13.30 4.22
C THR A 166 -24.82 14.14 3.45
N ALA A 167 -24.65 13.89 2.15
CA ALA A 167 -23.72 14.63 1.32
C ALA A 167 -24.13 16.11 1.18
N GLN A 168 -23.17 17.01 1.37
CA GLN A 168 -23.39 18.45 1.26
C GLN A 168 -22.47 19.04 0.20
N GLU A 169 -23.03 19.86 -0.68
CA GLU A 169 -22.22 20.59 -1.66
C GLU A 169 -21.29 21.58 -0.93
N ILE A 170 -20.01 21.59 -1.32
CA ILE A 170 -19.01 22.50 -0.76
C ILE A 170 -18.60 23.54 -1.81
N ALA A 171 -18.25 24.74 -1.33
CA ALA A 171 -17.82 25.82 -2.21
C ALA A 171 -16.49 25.50 -2.91
N PRO A 172 -16.23 26.04 -4.13
CA PRO A 172 -14.97 25.84 -4.85
C PRO A 172 -13.71 26.19 -4.04
N SER A 173 -13.77 27.20 -3.17
CA SER A 173 -12.66 27.56 -2.28
C SER A 173 -12.38 26.49 -1.22
N GLN A 174 -13.42 25.84 -0.68
CA GLN A 174 -13.25 24.73 0.26
C GLN A 174 -12.66 23.51 -0.44
N TYR A 175 -13.18 23.18 -1.64
CA TYR A 175 -12.61 22.13 -2.49
C TYR A 175 -11.13 22.37 -2.78
N GLN A 176 -10.77 23.58 -3.23
CA GLN A 176 -9.38 23.96 -3.45
C GLN A 176 -8.53 23.76 -2.19
N SER A 177 -8.99 24.26 -1.03
CA SER A 177 -8.28 24.11 0.24
C SER A 177 -8.05 22.64 0.58
N ASN A 178 -9.08 21.80 0.45
CA ASN A 178 -9.00 20.36 0.71
C ASN A 178 -7.95 19.69 -0.18
N VAL A 179 -7.98 19.95 -1.50
CA VAL A 179 -7.04 19.38 -2.47
C VAL A 179 -5.60 19.81 -2.16
N ILE A 180 -5.38 21.10 -1.89
CA ILE A 180 -4.05 21.63 -1.57
C ILE A 180 -3.51 21.03 -0.28
N GLU A 181 -4.33 20.93 0.75
CA GLU A 181 -3.95 20.37 2.04
C GLU A 181 -3.55 18.89 1.89
N ARG A 182 -4.40 18.06 1.27
CA ARG A 182 -4.12 16.64 1.05
C ARG A 182 -2.87 16.44 0.19
N THR A 183 -2.70 17.26 -0.85
CA THR A 183 -1.54 17.17 -1.75
C THR A 183 -0.25 17.57 -1.04
N ASN A 184 -0.25 18.68 -0.29
CA ASN A 184 0.91 19.08 0.51
C ASN A 184 1.26 18.04 1.55
N LYS A 185 0.26 17.52 2.29
CA LYS A 185 0.48 16.48 3.30
C LYS A 185 1.12 15.24 2.69
N ARG A 186 0.62 14.79 1.53
CA ARG A 186 1.23 13.67 0.79
C ARG A 186 2.69 13.97 0.43
N ILE A 187 2.97 15.14 -0.15
CA ILE A 187 4.33 15.56 -0.53
C ILE A 187 5.27 15.59 0.68
N ASP A 188 4.82 16.18 1.79
CA ASP A 188 5.63 16.31 2.99
C ASP A 188 5.91 14.93 3.62
N ASN A 189 4.91 14.04 3.68
CA ASN A 189 5.10 12.64 4.10
C ASN A 189 6.13 11.92 3.21
N GLN A 190 6.07 12.08 1.88
CA GLN A 190 7.02 11.47 0.95
C GLN A 190 8.46 11.98 1.19
N LEU A 191 8.62 13.28 1.47
CA LEU A 191 9.92 13.88 1.77
C LEU A 191 10.47 13.40 3.13
N GLU A 192 9.60 13.27 4.14
CA GLU A 192 9.96 12.75 5.46
C GLU A 192 10.43 11.29 5.37
N GLU A 193 9.71 10.43 4.65
CA GLU A 193 10.12 9.04 4.41
C GLU A 193 11.52 8.97 3.78
N LEU A 194 11.80 9.79 2.77
CA LEU A 194 13.13 9.85 2.14
C LEU A 194 14.20 10.40 3.08
N ALA A 195 13.89 11.39 3.92
CA ALA A 195 14.83 11.93 4.91
C ALA A 195 15.18 10.88 5.99
N ASN A 196 14.20 10.11 6.44
CA ASN A 196 14.39 9.01 7.40
C ASN A 196 15.27 7.89 6.81
N LEU A 197 15.14 7.60 5.51
CA LEU A 197 16.03 6.66 4.81
C LEU A 197 17.44 7.22 4.65
N ALA A 198 17.57 8.48 4.24
CA ALA A 198 18.86 9.16 4.06
C ALA A 198 19.70 9.21 5.35
N SER A 199 19.02 9.33 6.50
CA SER A 199 19.65 9.34 7.83
C SER A 199 20.31 8.01 8.21
N GLN A 200 19.89 6.89 7.59
CA GLN A 200 20.43 5.56 7.86
C GLN A 200 21.50 5.16 6.84
N LYS A 201 21.32 5.53 5.58
CA LYS A 201 22.21 5.18 4.47
C LYS A 201 22.08 6.23 3.35
N PRO A 202 23.15 6.52 2.58
CA PRO A 202 23.03 7.32 1.37
C PRO A 202 21.91 6.85 0.45
N LEU A 203 21.13 7.81 -0.05
CA LEU A 203 20.05 7.53 -1.00
C LEU A 203 20.59 6.88 -2.27
N SER A 204 19.89 5.84 -2.76
CA SER A 204 20.13 5.29 -4.09
C SER A 204 19.77 6.31 -5.16
N ASP A 205 20.26 6.11 -6.39
CA ASP A 205 19.96 7.03 -7.49
C ASP A 205 18.45 7.09 -7.80
N GLU A 206 17.75 5.95 -7.69
CA GLU A 206 16.29 5.91 -7.75
C GLU A 206 15.61 6.78 -6.67
N GLN A 207 16.14 6.80 -5.44
CA GLN A 207 15.58 7.60 -4.36
C GLN A 207 15.87 9.10 -4.54
N LYS A 208 17.00 9.44 -5.17
CA LYS A 208 17.29 10.82 -5.58
C LYS A 208 16.33 11.27 -6.68
N GLN A 209 16.11 10.44 -7.69
CA GLN A 209 15.16 10.72 -8.76
C GLN A 209 13.73 10.87 -8.22
N LEU A 210 13.32 10.00 -7.28
CA LEU A 210 12.03 10.14 -6.60
C LEU A 210 11.94 11.48 -5.84
N LYS A 211 13.01 11.87 -5.12
CA LYS A 211 13.07 13.17 -4.44
C LYS A 211 12.90 14.34 -5.41
N GLU A 212 13.55 14.29 -6.57
CA GLU A 212 13.41 15.32 -7.62
C GLU A 212 11.98 15.39 -8.16
N SER A 213 11.36 14.24 -8.43
CA SER A 213 9.94 14.15 -8.85
C SER A 213 9.00 14.76 -7.81
N ILE A 214 9.21 14.50 -6.51
CA ILE A 214 8.40 15.08 -5.43
C ILE A 214 8.58 16.61 -5.34
N VAL A 215 9.80 17.12 -5.57
CA VAL A 215 10.05 18.57 -5.61
C VAL A 215 9.33 19.21 -6.79
N GLU A 216 9.28 18.54 -7.95
CA GLU A 216 8.50 19.01 -9.09
C GLU A 216 7.00 18.99 -8.80
N ASP A 217 6.46 17.95 -8.14
CA ASP A 217 5.06 17.91 -7.68
C ASP A 217 4.71 19.15 -6.83
N LYS A 218 5.60 19.55 -5.91
CA LYS A 218 5.40 20.75 -5.06
C LYS A 218 5.37 22.03 -5.88
N LYS A 219 6.23 22.13 -6.89
CA LYS A 219 6.25 23.26 -7.82
C LYS A 219 4.97 23.30 -8.66
N GLN A 220 4.55 22.17 -9.22
CA GLN A 220 3.32 22.06 -10.01
C GLN A 220 2.09 22.43 -9.20
N LEU A 221 1.99 21.97 -7.94
CA LEU A 221 0.93 22.38 -7.01
C LEU A 221 0.86 23.91 -6.88
N SER A 222 2.00 24.57 -6.69
CA SER A 222 2.03 26.04 -6.56
C SER A 222 1.54 26.76 -7.82
N MET A 223 1.84 26.23 -9.01
CA MET A 223 1.45 26.83 -10.29
C MET A 223 -0.01 26.57 -10.65
N GLN A 224 -0.56 25.43 -10.25
CA GLN A 224 -1.88 24.95 -10.68
C GLN A 224 -2.98 25.21 -9.66
N ARG A 225 -2.65 25.70 -8.45
CA ARG A 225 -3.64 25.96 -7.40
C ARG A 225 -4.77 26.90 -7.85
N GLU A 226 -4.47 27.95 -8.63
CA GLU A 226 -5.49 28.89 -9.11
C GLU A 226 -6.43 28.25 -10.13
N LYS A 227 -5.94 27.26 -10.89
CA LYS A 227 -6.76 26.47 -11.82
C LYS A 227 -7.90 25.79 -11.08
N LEU A 228 -7.66 25.25 -9.86
CA LEU A 228 -8.70 24.59 -9.05
C LEU A 228 -9.92 25.48 -8.73
N LEU A 229 -9.76 26.81 -8.65
CA LEU A 229 -10.88 27.74 -8.42
C LEU A 229 -11.69 28.01 -9.69
N THR A 230 -11.07 27.84 -10.85
CA THR A 230 -11.67 28.15 -12.17
C THR A 230 -12.13 26.90 -12.90
N THR A 231 -11.70 25.71 -12.47
CA THR A 231 -12.22 24.44 -12.98
C THR A 231 -13.71 24.36 -12.67
N ASN A 232 -14.49 24.00 -13.69
CA ASN A 232 -15.93 23.80 -13.60
C ASN A 232 -16.22 22.50 -12.80
N THR A 233 -16.12 22.56 -11.48
CA THR A 233 -16.32 21.43 -10.56
C THR A 233 -17.54 21.63 -9.66
N LYS A 234 -18.30 20.56 -9.44
CA LYS A 234 -19.18 20.44 -8.26
C LYS A 234 -18.64 19.38 -7.32
N THR A 235 -18.59 19.71 -6.04
CA THR A 235 -18.04 18.82 -5.02
C THR A 235 -18.99 18.65 -3.86
N TYR A 236 -19.19 17.41 -3.45
CA TYR A 236 -20.01 17.01 -2.31
C TYR A 236 -19.14 16.37 -1.25
N GLN A 237 -19.34 16.74 0.01
CA GLN A 237 -18.62 16.19 1.15
C GLN A 237 -19.59 15.48 2.10
N ILE A 238 -19.21 14.29 2.54
CA ILE A 238 -19.88 13.51 3.57
C ILE A 238 -18.92 13.45 4.76
N ASN A 239 -19.28 14.12 5.86
CA ASN A 239 -18.53 14.07 7.11
C ASN A 239 -19.08 12.95 7.99
N ARG A 240 -18.25 11.95 8.28
CA ARG A 240 -18.68 10.75 9.00
C ARG A 240 -18.38 10.82 10.49
N ASN A 241 -17.31 11.53 10.88
CA ASN A 241 -16.94 11.85 12.26
C ASN A 241 -16.87 10.63 13.20
N ARG A 242 -16.52 9.46 12.67
CA ARG A 242 -16.34 8.24 13.46
C ARG A 242 -15.15 8.39 14.37
N SER A 243 -15.32 7.94 15.60
CA SER A 243 -14.24 7.77 16.56
C SER A 243 -13.22 6.73 16.07
N ARG A 244 -12.04 6.76 16.68
CA ARG A 244 -11.00 5.73 16.49
C ARG A 244 -11.55 4.31 16.62
N LEU A 245 -12.41 4.05 17.61
CA LEU A 245 -12.97 2.71 17.84
C LEU A 245 -13.89 2.30 16.69
N GLU A 246 -14.76 3.19 16.23
CA GLU A 246 -15.65 2.93 15.09
C GLU A 246 -14.88 2.73 13.78
N ARG A 247 -13.79 3.49 13.55
CA ARG A 247 -12.90 3.25 12.40
C ARG A 247 -12.19 1.90 12.47
N SER A 248 -11.84 1.46 13.67
CA SER A 248 -11.17 0.17 13.88
C SER A 248 -12.09 -1.04 13.87
N ALA A 249 -13.41 -0.83 14.03
CA ALA A 249 -14.39 -1.91 14.19
C ALA A 249 -14.34 -2.98 13.08
N PRO A 250 -14.20 -2.63 11.78
CA PRO A 250 -14.11 -3.62 10.70
C PRO A 250 -12.87 -4.53 10.78
N PHE A 251 -11.86 -4.14 11.56
CA PHE A 251 -10.60 -4.87 11.72
C PHE A 251 -10.45 -5.46 13.13
N TRP A 252 -11.46 -5.32 13.98
CA TRP A 252 -11.38 -5.64 15.40
C TRP A 252 -11.06 -7.12 15.66
N ALA A 253 -11.71 -8.03 14.94
CA ALA A 253 -11.47 -9.46 15.05
C ALA A 253 -10.01 -9.81 14.72
N ASP A 254 -9.48 -9.28 13.62
CA ASP A 254 -8.09 -9.50 13.21
C ASP A 254 -7.11 -8.92 14.23
N ILE A 255 -7.39 -7.72 14.75
CA ILE A 255 -6.57 -7.05 15.77
C ILE A 255 -6.53 -7.86 17.07
N GLN A 256 -7.69 -8.33 17.56
CA GLN A 256 -7.78 -9.14 18.78
C GLN A 256 -7.05 -10.48 18.63
N LYS A 257 -7.27 -11.17 17.51
CA LYS A 257 -6.58 -12.42 17.18
C LYS A 257 -5.06 -12.21 17.17
N ASN A 258 -4.61 -11.16 16.48
CA ASN A 258 -3.20 -10.83 16.35
C ASN A 258 -2.53 -10.51 17.70
N ALA A 259 -3.20 -9.70 18.52
CA ALA A 259 -2.75 -9.29 19.85
C ALA A 259 -2.63 -10.48 20.81
N SER A 260 -3.72 -11.27 20.92
CA SER A 260 -3.81 -12.40 21.86
C SER A 260 -2.80 -13.51 21.56
N GLU A 261 -2.59 -13.87 20.29
CA GLU A 261 -1.63 -14.91 19.91
C GLU A 261 -0.17 -14.56 20.25
N HIS A 262 0.15 -13.28 20.53
CA HIS A 262 1.52 -12.77 20.65
C HIS A 262 1.81 -12.07 21.99
N GLY A 263 0.82 -12.00 22.88
CA GLY A 263 0.95 -11.27 24.14
C GLY A 263 1.26 -9.78 23.92
N ILE A 264 0.75 -9.20 22.82
CA ILE A 264 0.85 -7.77 22.54
C ILE A 264 -0.44 -7.11 22.99
N GLU A 265 -0.34 -5.96 23.64
CA GLU A 265 -1.51 -5.17 24.05
C GLU A 265 -2.33 -4.74 22.82
N VAL A 266 -3.65 -4.99 22.83
CA VAL A 266 -4.57 -4.57 21.76
C VAL A 266 -4.45 -3.07 21.48
N ASN A 267 -4.28 -2.27 22.54
CA ASN A 267 -4.11 -0.82 22.44
C ASN A 267 -2.86 -0.42 21.65
N LEU A 268 -1.77 -1.19 21.77
CA LEU A 268 -0.55 -0.94 20.99
C LEU A 268 -0.79 -1.25 19.51
N VAL A 269 -1.43 -2.39 19.20
CA VAL A 269 -1.77 -2.74 17.81
C VAL A 269 -2.65 -1.65 17.18
N LEU A 270 -3.71 -1.22 17.89
CA LEU A 270 -4.57 -0.13 17.43
C LEU A 270 -3.80 1.19 17.22
N ALA A 271 -2.87 1.54 18.11
CA ALA A 271 -2.13 2.79 18.04
C ALA A 271 -1.17 2.81 16.84
N VAL A 272 -0.52 1.67 16.58
CA VAL A 272 0.33 1.50 15.40
C VAL A 272 -0.54 1.56 14.14
N THR A 273 -1.66 0.83 14.06
CA THR A 273 -2.54 0.87 12.87
C THR A 273 -3.00 2.29 12.56
N GLU A 274 -3.41 3.04 13.60
CA GLU A 274 -3.86 4.41 13.43
C GLU A 274 -2.74 5.32 12.93
N THR A 275 -1.53 5.21 13.51
CA THR A 275 -0.37 6.03 13.13
C THR A 275 0.11 5.72 11.70
N GLU A 276 0.06 4.46 11.30
CA GLU A 276 0.56 4.00 10.00
C GLU A 276 -0.43 4.30 8.85
N SER A 277 -1.75 4.27 9.11
CA SER A 277 -2.75 4.34 8.03
C SER A 277 -4.09 4.99 8.38
N HIS A 278 -4.34 5.41 9.62
CA HIS A 278 -5.68 5.79 10.07
C HIS A 278 -6.77 4.71 9.80
N PHE A 279 -6.37 3.43 9.86
CA PHE A 279 -7.21 2.28 9.49
C PHE A 279 -7.63 2.26 8.01
N ASN A 280 -6.84 2.87 7.12
CA ASN A 280 -7.01 2.77 5.68
C ASN A 280 -6.52 1.39 5.19
N PRO A 281 -7.42 0.48 4.76
CA PRO A 281 -7.01 -0.84 4.26
C PRO A 281 -6.29 -0.74 2.91
N LEU A 282 -6.42 0.39 2.20
CA LEU A 282 -5.80 0.70 0.91
C LEU A 282 -4.55 1.57 1.05
N ALA A 283 -4.07 1.77 2.28
CA ALA A 283 -2.95 2.65 2.56
C ALA A 283 -1.70 2.26 1.78
N LYS A 284 -1.05 3.27 1.20
CA LYS A 284 0.20 3.07 0.49
C LYS A 284 1.11 4.28 0.53
N SER A 285 2.41 4.05 0.38
CA SER A 285 3.43 5.10 0.33
C SER A 285 4.14 5.15 -1.03
N SER A 286 5.07 6.10 -1.17
CA SER A 286 5.89 6.26 -2.39
C SER A 286 7.16 5.42 -2.39
N ILE A 287 7.57 4.95 -1.21
CA ILE A 287 8.49 3.83 -1.08
C ILE A 287 7.64 2.59 -0.76
N PRO A 288 7.23 1.80 -1.77
CA PRO A 288 6.00 1.00 -1.72
C PRO A 288 5.83 0.18 -0.43
N ALA A 289 5.11 0.76 0.52
CA ALA A 289 4.59 0.14 1.73
C ALA A 289 3.07 0.02 1.59
N PHE A 290 2.46 -1.02 2.15
CA PHE A 290 1.07 -1.36 1.85
C PHE A 290 0.26 -1.72 3.10
N GLY A 291 -1.04 -1.40 3.04
CA GLY A 291 -2.07 -1.77 4.00
C GLY A 291 -1.95 -1.10 5.36
N LEU A 292 -2.75 -1.61 6.29
CA LEU A 292 -2.99 -1.05 7.64
C LEU A 292 -1.72 -0.72 8.44
N MET A 293 -0.69 -1.53 8.30
CA MET A 293 0.57 -1.47 9.05
C MET A 293 1.77 -1.04 8.20
N GLN A 294 1.52 -0.54 6.98
CA GLN A 294 2.53 -0.04 6.04
C GLN A 294 3.73 -0.99 5.89
N ILE A 295 3.45 -2.23 5.45
CA ILE A 295 4.49 -3.24 5.26
C ILE A 295 5.15 -3.05 3.91
N VAL A 296 6.48 -2.90 3.92
CA VAL A 296 7.30 -2.89 2.69
C VAL A 296 7.61 -4.34 2.29
N PRO A 297 7.25 -4.78 1.05
CA PRO A 297 7.42 -6.16 0.63
C PRO A 297 8.86 -6.67 0.73
N ALA A 298 9.83 -5.94 0.16
CA ALA A 298 11.20 -6.42 0.02
C ALA A 298 12.05 -6.36 1.29
N THR A 299 11.54 -5.74 2.36
CA THR A 299 12.22 -5.68 3.66
C THR A 299 11.45 -6.50 4.68
N ALA A 300 10.50 -5.86 5.37
CA ALA A 300 9.63 -6.45 6.36
C ALA A 300 8.91 -7.71 5.84
N GLY A 301 8.29 -7.63 4.66
CA GLY A 301 7.59 -8.79 4.08
C GLY A 301 8.52 -9.98 3.79
N ALA A 302 9.69 -9.72 3.19
CA ALA A 302 10.68 -10.73 2.86
C ALA A 302 11.25 -11.42 4.11
N ASP A 303 11.48 -10.66 5.19
CA ASP A 303 11.96 -11.21 6.46
C ASP A 303 10.94 -12.17 7.08
N VAL A 304 9.66 -11.81 7.10
CA VAL A 304 8.61 -12.71 7.60
C VAL A 304 8.47 -13.96 6.73
N ASN A 305 8.48 -13.80 5.41
CA ASN A 305 8.45 -14.93 4.47
C ASN A 305 9.57 -15.92 4.79
N LYS A 306 10.80 -15.42 4.90
CA LYS A 306 11.98 -16.24 5.14
C LYS A 306 11.98 -16.88 6.53
N PHE A 307 11.81 -16.08 7.57
CA PHE A 307 12.10 -16.52 8.93
C PHE A 307 10.88 -17.13 9.61
N THR A 308 9.67 -16.69 9.27
CA THR A 308 8.41 -17.17 9.86
C THR A 308 7.72 -18.18 8.95
N LEU A 309 7.45 -17.83 7.69
CA LEU A 309 6.66 -18.68 6.77
C LEU A 309 7.51 -19.75 6.07
N LYS A 310 8.84 -19.69 6.17
CA LYS A 310 9.79 -20.54 5.44
C LYS A 310 9.53 -20.55 3.92
N LYS A 311 9.06 -19.42 3.39
CA LYS A 311 8.82 -19.16 1.98
C LYS A 311 9.93 -18.29 1.42
N ASN A 312 10.32 -18.57 0.18
CA ASN A 312 11.21 -17.70 -0.57
C ASN A 312 10.42 -16.52 -1.14
N GLY A 313 11.07 -15.36 -1.28
CA GLY A 313 10.48 -14.18 -1.88
C GLY A 313 9.86 -13.20 -0.87
N PHE A 314 9.09 -12.24 -1.37
CA PHE A 314 8.31 -11.28 -0.58
C PHE A 314 6.81 -11.43 -0.91
N PRO A 315 5.91 -11.06 0.00
CA PRO A 315 4.48 -11.02 -0.29
C PRO A 315 4.19 -10.04 -1.44
N ASP A 316 3.25 -10.40 -2.31
CA ASP A 316 2.73 -9.45 -3.31
C ASP A 316 1.91 -8.34 -2.64
N ALA A 317 1.66 -7.25 -3.38
CA ALA A 317 0.90 -6.12 -2.85
C ALA A 317 -0.54 -6.50 -2.46
N GLN A 318 -1.20 -7.37 -3.24
CA GLN A 318 -2.57 -7.83 -2.97
C GLN A 318 -2.70 -8.45 -1.57
N THR A 319 -1.78 -9.34 -1.22
CA THR A 319 -1.71 -9.97 0.11
C THR A 319 -1.57 -8.93 1.22
N LEU A 320 -0.85 -7.83 0.95
CA LEU A 320 -0.62 -6.79 1.95
C LEU A 320 -1.83 -5.86 2.14
N TYR A 321 -2.80 -5.87 1.24
CA TYR A 321 -4.07 -5.14 1.42
C TYR A 321 -5.11 -5.95 2.21
N GLU A 322 -4.89 -7.25 2.42
CA GLU A 322 -5.71 -8.07 3.30
C GLU A 322 -5.35 -7.79 4.77
N SER A 323 -6.32 -7.36 5.57
CA SER A 323 -6.09 -6.90 6.95
C SER A 323 -5.45 -7.96 7.83
N GLU A 324 -5.97 -9.19 7.79
CA GLU A 324 -5.44 -10.31 8.57
C GLU A 324 -3.97 -10.58 8.24
N GLN A 325 -3.63 -10.64 6.96
CA GLN A 325 -2.25 -10.90 6.49
C GLN A 325 -1.33 -9.73 6.85
N ASN A 326 -1.78 -8.50 6.65
CA ASN A 326 -1.02 -7.30 6.95
C ASN A 326 -0.66 -7.21 8.45
N LEU A 327 -1.65 -7.46 9.31
CA LEU A 327 -1.47 -7.54 10.76
C LEU A 327 -0.54 -8.71 11.14
N PHE A 328 -0.73 -9.89 10.54
CA PHE A 328 0.10 -11.07 10.79
C PHE A 328 1.59 -10.81 10.46
N LEU A 329 1.86 -10.13 9.34
CA LEU A 329 3.21 -9.81 8.91
C LEU A 329 3.86 -8.82 9.88
N ARG A 330 3.17 -7.72 10.23
CA ARG A 330 3.69 -6.74 11.20
C ARG A 330 4.05 -7.39 12.53
N ARG A 331 3.14 -8.19 13.05
CA ARG A 331 3.30 -9.00 14.26
C ARG A 331 4.53 -9.91 14.23
N SER A 332 4.77 -10.57 13.09
CA SER A 332 5.87 -11.52 12.96
C SER A 332 7.24 -10.83 13.02
N LEU A 333 7.33 -9.54 12.66
CA LEU A 333 8.54 -8.73 12.80
C LEU A 333 8.86 -8.36 14.25
N LEU A 334 7.85 -8.30 15.12
CA LEU A 334 8.01 -7.93 16.52
C LEU A 334 8.53 -9.08 17.39
N LYS A 335 8.60 -10.32 16.87
CA LYS A 335 9.15 -11.46 17.62
C LYS A 335 10.67 -11.28 17.87
N PRO A 336 11.15 -11.43 19.12
CA PRO A 336 12.57 -11.29 19.47
C PRO A 336 13.55 -12.22 18.72
N THR A 337 13.06 -13.26 18.05
CA THR A 337 13.88 -14.19 17.24
C THR A 337 14.44 -13.55 15.97
N HIS A 338 13.99 -12.35 15.59
CA HIS A 338 14.44 -11.62 14.39
C HIS A 338 15.33 -10.42 14.78
N SER A 339 16.51 -10.73 15.34
CA SER A 339 17.45 -9.78 15.96
C SER A 339 18.10 -8.72 15.04
N THR A 340 17.61 -8.55 13.81
CA THR A 340 18.12 -7.54 12.88
C THR A 340 17.26 -6.28 12.79
N LEU A 341 15.97 -6.34 13.14
CA LEU A 341 15.03 -5.22 13.00
C LEU A 341 14.89 -4.34 14.25
N PHE A 342 15.07 -4.88 15.46
CA PHE A 342 15.03 -4.12 16.72
C PHE A 342 16.30 -3.28 17.00
N LYS A 343 17.07 -2.92 15.95
CA LYS A 343 18.12 -1.89 16.06
C LYS A 343 17.59 -0.47 15.84
N TRP A 344 16.32 -0.29 15.46
CA TRP A 344 15.76 1.02 15.16
C TRP A 344 15.43 1.89 16.39
N HIS A 345 15.43 1.33 17.61
CA HIS A 345 15.09 2.08 18.85
C HIS A 345 16.10 1.89 20.02
N ARG A 346 17.34 1.47 19.74
CA ARG A 346 18.39 1.31 20.79
C ARG A 346 19.65 2.17 20.56
N LYS A 347 19.49 3.36 19.96
CA LYS A 347 20.52 4.40 19.98
C LYS A 347 19.91 5.76 20.30
N SER A 348 19.32 5.83 21.48
CA SER A 348 19.10 7.08 22.21
C SER A 348 19.41 6.77 23.68
N ASN A 349 20.70 6.88 23.99
CA ASN A 349 21.24 7.23 25.30
C ASN A 349 22.56 7.95 25.04
#